data_AF-A0A7N5K4X1-F1
#
_entry.id   AF-A0A7N5K4X1-F1
#
_cell.length_a   1.000
_cell.length_b   1.000
_cell.length_c   1.000
_cell.angle_alpha   90.00
_cell.angle_beta   90.00
_cell.angle_gamma   90.00
#
_symmetry.space_group_name_H-M   'P 1'
#
loop_
_entity.id
_entity.type
_entity.pdbx_description
1 polymer ?
#
loop_
_entity_poly.entity_id
_entity_poly.type
_entity_poly.pdbx_seq_one_letter_code
_entity_poly.pdbx_strand_id
1 'polypeptide(L)'
;MTQLEDLWKKMEGVTNAVLHEARREAVPVEQRNEILTAILASLTTRQNLRREWHARCQSRIARTLPVDQKPECRPYWEKDDPSMPLPFDLTDIVSELRGLLLEGKP
;
A
#
# COMPACT_ATOMS: atom_id res chain seq x y z
N MET A 1 12.01 3.39 -17.33
CA MET A 1 11.34 3.03 -16.05
C MET A 1 11.08 4.25 -15.15
N THR A 2 11.99 5.23 -15.08
CA THR A 2 11.87 6.43 -14.22
C THR A 2 10.52 7.15 -14.28
N GLN A 3 10.01 7.45 -15.48
CA GLN A 3 8.72 8.14 -15.63
C GLN A 3 7.54 7.37 -14.99
N LEU A 4 7.54 6.04 -15.08
CA LEU A 4 6.50 5.22 -14.46
C LEU A 4 6.62 5.24 -12.94
N GLU A 5 7.84 5.25 -12.41
CA GLU A 5 8.10 5.35 -10.97
C GLU A 5 7.67 6.72 -10.42
N ASP A 6 7.93 7.81 -11.15
CA ASP A 6 7.49 9.16 -10.77
C ASP A 6 5.96 9.28 -10.74
N LEU A 7 5.28 8.71 -11.75
CA LEU A 7 3.82 8.67 -11.78
C LEU A 7 3.26 7.78 -10.67
N TRP A 8 3.88 6.62 -10.42
CA TRP A 8 3.51 5.74 -9.31
C TRP A 8 3.69 6.43 -7.95
N LYS A 9 4.76 7.19 -7.74
CA LYS A 9 4.98 7.95 -6.50
C LYS A 9 3.89 8.99 -6.26
N LYS A 10 3.39 9.64 -7.32
CA LYS A 10 2.22 10.53 -7.22
C LYS A 10 0.95 9.75 -6.83
N MET A 11 0.77 8.52 -7.30
CA MET A 11 -0.36 7.67 -6.92
C MET A 11 -0.31 7.19 -5.46
N GLU A 12 0.89 7.03 -4.87
CA GLU A 12 1.00 6.83 -3.41
C GLU A 12 0.49 8.08 -2.65
N GLY A 13 0.77 9.29 -3.16
CA GLY A 13 0.21 10.54 -2.65
C GLY A 13 -1.32 10.60 -2.75
N VAL A 14 -1.88 10.17 -3.89
CA VAL A 14 -3.35 10.04 -4.06
C VAL A 14 -3.93 9.06 -3.05
N THR A 15 -3.29 7.91 -2.86
CA THR A 15 -3.74 6.92 -1.85
C THR A 15 -3.75 7.56 -0.46
N ASN A 16 -2.71 8.30 -0.09
CA ASN A 16 -2.64 8.98 1.20
C ASN A 16 -3.77 10.00 1.39
N ALA A 17 -4.08 10.79 0.36
CA ALA A 17 -5.18 11.75 0.40
C ALA A 17 -6.55 11.06 0.60
N VAL A 18 -6.78 9.95 -0.10
CA VAL A 18 -8.00 9.15 0.05
C VAL A 18 -8.12 8.56 1.46
N LEU A 19 -7.01 8.07 2.03
CA LEU A 19 -6.98 7.56 3.41
C LEU A 19 -7.26 8.67 4.43
N HIS A 20 -6.75 9.88 4.20
CA HIS A 20 -7.05 11.03 5.05
C HIS A 20 -8.53 11.40 5.00
N GLU A 21 -9.15 11.40 3.81
CA GLU A 21 -10.59 11.62 3.67
C GLU A 21 -11.40 10.56 4.41
N ALA A 22 -11.06 9.28 4.25
CA ALA A 22 -11.77 8.18 4.90
C ALA A 22 -11.67 8.21 6.43
N ARG A 23 -10.65 8.86 6.99
CA ARG A 23 -10.42 9.01 8.44
C ARG A 23 -10.96 10.31 9.02
N ARG A 24 -11.42 11.26 8.20
CA ARG A 24 -11.93 12.54 8.69
C ARG A 24 -13.24 12.33 9.46
N GLU A 25 -13.26 12.77 10.71
CA GLU A 25 -14.45 12.68 11.59
C GLU A 25 -15.68 13.41 11.05
N ALA A 26 -15.47 14.47 10.26
CA ALA A 26 -16.55 15.26 9.67
C ALA A 26 -17.24 14.57 8.47
N VAL A 27 -16.70 13.46 7.95
CA VAL A 27 -17.29 12.74 6.81
C VAL A 27 -18.43 11.85 7.30
N PRO A 28 -19.64 11.93 6.70
CA PRO A 28 -20.75 11.05 7.04
C PRO A 28 -20.36 9.57 6.94
N VAL A 29 -20.86 8.74 7.86
CA VAL A 29 -20.50 7.31 7.95
C VAL A 29 -20.82 6.56 6.65
N GLU A 30 -21.91 6.91 5.99
CA GLU A 30 -22.33 6.33 4.72
C GLU A 30 -21.30 6.62 3.62
N GLN A 31 -20.90 7.88 3.48
CA GLN A 31 -19.89 8.30 2.51
C GLN A 31 -18.53 7.69 2.81
N ARG A 32 -18.14 7.61 4.10
CA ARG A 32 -16.94 6.90 4.53
C ARG A 32 -17.00 5.43 4.10
N ASN A 33 -18.11 4.75 4.37
CA ASN A 33 -18.27 3.33 4.05
C ASN A 33 -18.25 3.07 2.54
N GLU A 34 -18.80 4.00 1.73
CA GLU A 34 -18.69 3.96 0.27
C GLU A 34 -17.22 4.05 -0.19
N ILE A 35 -16.46 5.03 0.33
CA ILE A 35 -15.02 5.18 0.03
C ILE A 35 -14.27 3.90 0.42
N LEU A 36 -14.47 3.41 1.64
CA LEU A 36 -13.80 2.21 2.15
C LEU A 36 -14.12 0.99 1.29
N THR A 37 -15.39 0.78 0.94
CA THR A 37 -15.82 -0.34 0.09
C THR A 37 -15.16 -0.28 -1.29
N ALA A 38 -15.02 0.93 -1.86
CA ALA A 38 -14.40 1.11 -3.17
C ALA A 38 -12.89 0.81 -3.17
N ILE A 39 -12.17 1.12 -2.09
CA ILE A 39 -10.68 1.07 -2.09
C ILE A 39 -10.10 -0.19 -1.44
N LEU A 40 -10.85 -0.84 -0.54
CA LEU A 40 -10.31 -1.88 0.34
C LEU A 40 -9.80 -3.12 -0.41
N ALA A 41 -10.49 -3.52 -1.49
CA ALA A 41 -10.08 -4.64 -2.33
C ALA A 41 -8.70 -4.35 -2.96
N SER A 42 -8.53 -3.15 -3.54
CA SER A 42 -7.28 -2.72 -4.16
C SER A 42 -6.11 -2.63 -3.18
N LEU A 43 -6.35 -2.11 -1.97
CA LEU A 43 -5.32 -2.04 -0.92
C LEU A 43 -4.92 -3.41 -0.39
N THR A 44 -5.90 -4.31 -0.23
CA THR A 44 -5.65 -5.71 0.17
C THR A 44 -4.79 -6.42 -0.87
N THR A 45 -5.15 -6.30 -2.15
CA THR A 45 -4.39 -6.90 -3.25
C THR A 45 -2.98 -6.31 -3.32
N ARG A 46 -2.84 -4.98 -3.18
CA ARG A 46 -1.54 -4.30 -3.14
C ARG A 46 -0.65 -4.86 -2.03
N GLN A 47 -1.18 -5.04 -0.83
CA GLN A 47 -0.43 -5.60 0.29
C GLN A 47 0.03 -7.04 0.04
N ASN A 48 -0.86 -7.88 -0.48
CA ASN A 48 -0.53 -9.27 -0.80
C ASN A 48 0.56 -9.37 -1.87
N LEU A 49 0.43 -8.58 -2.95
CA LEU A 49 1.41 -8.55 -4.03
C LEU A 49 2.76 -7.97 -3.57
N ARG A 50 2.78 -6.92 -2.73
CA ARG A 50 4.02 -6.39 -2.14
C ARG A 50 4.78 -7.48 -1.37
N ARG A 51 4.08 -8.27 -0.54
CA ARG A 51 4.69 -9.41 0.18
C ARG A 51 5.20 -10.49 -0.76
N GLU A 52 4.41 -10.88 -1.76
CA GLU A 52 4.78 -11.89 -2.74
C GLU A 52 6.05 -11.49 -3.50
N TRP A 53 6.08 -10.28 -4.05
CA TRP A 53 7.23 -9.77 -4.79
C TRP A 53 8.47 -9.62 -3.92
N HIS A 54 8.31 -9.11 -2.70
CA HIS A 54 9.41 -9.00 -1.75
C HIS A 54 10.01 -10.38 -1.42
N ALA A 55 9.18 -11.39 -1.17
CA ALA A 55 9.62 -12.77 -0.93
C ALA A 55 10.31 -13.38 -2.17
N ARG A 56 9.78 -13.12 -3.38
CA ARG A 56 10.36 -13.59 -4.64
C ARG A 56 11.75 -13.01 -4.88
N CYS A 57 11.93 -11.70 -4.70
CA CYS A 57 13.22 -11.02 -4.80
C CYS A 57 14.25 -11.56 -3.80
N GLN A 58 13.81 -12.00 -2.62
CA GLN A 58 14.68 -12.49 -1.56
C GLN A 58 14.80 -14.02 -1.49
N SER A 59 14.22 -14.76 -2.43
CA SER A 59 14.25 -16.22 -2.44
C SER A 59 15.67 -16.79 -2.46
N ARG A 60 15.86 -18.03 -1.96
CA ARG A 60 17.19 -18.65 -1.90
C ARG A 60 17.86 -18.71 -3.27
N ILE A 61 17.09 -19.02 -4.32
CA ILE A 61 17.58 -19.08 -5.69
C ILE A 61 17.95 -17.68 -6.24
N ALA A 62 17.15 -16.65 -5.93
CA ALA A 62 17.47 -15.28 -6.33
C ALA A 62 18.79 -14.80 -5.73
N ARG A 63 19.09 -15.18 -4.48
CA ARG A 63 20.34 -14.80 -3.79
C ARG A 63 21.59 -15.44 -4.40
N THR A 64 21.46 -16.57 -5.09
CA THR A 64 22.59 -17.25 -5.74
C THR A 64 22.94 -16.69 -7.11
N LEU A 65 22.11 -15.79 -7.66
CA LEU A 65 22.36 -15.22 -8.98
C LEU A 65 23.61 -14.31 -8.98
N PRO A 66 24.30 -14.21 -10.14
CA PRO A 66 25.35 -13.23 -10.36
C PRO A 66 24.89 -11.81 -10.03
N VAL A 67 25.83 -10.94 -9.64
CA VAL A 67 25.53 -9.58 -9.16
C VAL A 67 24.75 -8.75 -10.20
N ASP A 68 25.08 -8.90 -11.47
CA ASP A 68 24.43 -8.25 -12.62
C ASP A 68 23.01 -8.78 -12.92
N GLN A 69 22.61 -9.89 -12.27
CA GLN A 69 21.31 -10.54 -12.45
C GLN A 69 20.49 -10.59 -11.16
N LYS A 70 21.01 -10.04 -10.06
CA LYS A 70 20.29 -10.03 -8.78
C LYS A 70 19.00 -9.24 -8.93
N PRO A 71 17.84 -9.82 -8.55
CA PRO A 71 16.58 -9.09 -8.62
C PRO A 71 16.60 -7.95 -7.61
N GLU A 72 16.30 -6.75 -8.10
CA GLU A 72 16.11 -5.57 -7.27
C GLU A 72 14.64 -5.49 -6.85
N CYS A 73 14.37 -5.47 -5.54
CA CYS A 73 13.01 -5.23 -5.03
C CYS A 73 12.72 -3.73 -5.09
N ARG A 74 12.33 -3.23 -6.27
CA ARG A 74 12.10 -1.81 -6.53
C ARG A 74 10.68 -1.56 -7.04
N PRO A 75 9.97 -0.54 -6.51
CA PRO A 75 10.36 0.35 -5.42
C PRO A 75 10.22 -0.32 -4.03
N TYR A 76 11.11 0.05 -3.10
CA TYR A 76 11.10 -0.34 -1.69
C TYR A 76 11.59 0.82 -0.83
N TRP A 77 11.06 0.95 0.38
CA TRP A 77 11.46 1.97 1.35
C TRP A 77 11.20 1.46 2.77
N GLU A 78 11.99 1.98 3.70
CA GLU A 78 11.86 1.68 5.13
C GLU A 78 10.73 2.48 5.77
N LYS A 79 10.29 2.05 6.95
CA LYS A 79 9.15 2.65 7.66
C LYS A 79 9.36 4.14 7.97
N ASP A 80 10.59 4.57 8.13
CA ASP A 80 11.02 5.91 8.51
C ASP A 80 11.47 6.78 7.33
N ASP A 81 11.29 6.33 6.08
CA ASP A 81 11.61 7.14 4.89
C ASP A 81 10.66 8.35 4.78
N PRO A 82 11.14 9.59 4.99
CA PRO A 82 10.28 10.78 4.98
C PRO A 82 9.85 11.19 3.56
N SER A 83 10.44 10.61 2.52
CA SER A 83 10.13 10.93 1.13
C SER A 83 8.89 10.20 0.61
N MET A 84 8.37 9.25 1.40
CA MET A 84 7.22 8.41 1.05
C MET A 84 6.04 8.71 1.97
N PRO A 85 4.83 8.97 1.43
CA PRO A 85 3.69 9.40 2.24
C PRO A 85 2.99 8.24 2.97
N LEU A 86 3.30 7.00 2.59
CA LEU A 86 2.70 5.78 3.13
C LEU A 86 3.80 4.74 3.41
N PRO A 87 3.62 3.85 4.40
CA PRO A 87 4.54 2.74 4.60
C PRO A 87 4.50 1.75 3.42
N PHE A 88 5.60 1.03 3.20
CA PHE A 88 5.63 -0.07 2.25
C PHE A 88 4.69 -1.21 2.71
N ASP A 89 4.73 -1.55 3.99
CA ASP A 89 3.81 -2.51 4.60
C ASP A 89 2.47 -1.85 4.95
N LEU A 90 1.39 -2.27 4.29
CA LEU A 90 0.04 -1.75 4.48
C LEU A 90 -0.80 -2.59 5.45
N THR A 91 -0.22 -3.56 6.17
CA THR A 91 -0.96 -4.48 7.05
C THR A 91 -1.83 -3.74 8.07
N ASP A 92 -1.26 -2.76 8.77
CA ASP A 92 -1.98 -2.01 9.80
C ASP A 92 -3.10 -1.16 9.18
N ILE A 93 -2.82 -0.49 8.05
CA ILE A 93 -3.80 0.32 7.32
C ILE A 93 -4.97 -0.56 6.87
N VAL A 94 -4.72 -1.69 6.22
CA VAL A 94 -5.80 -2.59 5.76
C VAL A 94 -6.64 -3.11 6.93
N SER A 95 -6.01 -3.36 8.09
CA SER A 95 -6.70 -3.85 9.28
C SER A 95 -7.58 -2.77 9.92
N GLU A 96 -7.06 -1.56 10.03
CA GLU A 96 -7.80 -0.37 10.49
C GLU A 96 -9.04 -0.11 9.62
N LEU A 97 -8.87 -0.05 8.29
CA LEU A 97 -9.99 0.21 7.37
C LEU A 97 -11.08 -0.85 7.45
N ARG A 98 -10.70 -2.12 7.68
CA ARG A 98 -11.67 -3.20 7.91
C ARG A 98 -12.45 -3.00 9.20
N GLY A 99 -11.77 -2.56 10.27
CA GLY A 99 -12.41 -2.21 11.54
C GLY A 99 -13.46 -1.12 11.35
N LEU A 100 -13.10 -0.01 10.71
CA LEU A 100 -14.00 1.12 10.44
C LEU A 100 -15.25 0.73 9.64
N LEU A 101 -15.11 -0.19 8.68
CA LEU A 101 -16.23 -0.68 7.88
C LEU A 101 -17.17 -1.62 8.66
N LEU A 102 -16.67 -2.28 9.71
CA LEU A 102 -17.47 -3.14 10.59
C LEU A 102 -18.24 -2.34 11.65
N GLU A 103 -17.69 -1.21 12.11
CA GLU A 103 -18.36 -0.30 13.06
C GLU A 103 -19.64 0.35 12.49
N GLY A 104 -19.73 0.48 11.17
CA GLY A 104 -20.88 1.08 10.48
C GLY A 104 -22.01 0.10 10.12
N LYS A 105 -21.95 -1.16 10.56
CA LYS A 105 -23.02 -2.15 10.34
C LYS A 105 -23.99 -2.13 11.54
N PRO A 106 -25.32 -2.02 11.31
CA PRO A 106 -26.32 -2.15 12.37
C PRO A 106 -26.34 -3.57 12.98
#